data_AF-A0A382UYB4-F1
#
_entry.id   AF-A0A382UYB4-F1
#
_cell.length_a   1.000
_cell.length_b   1.000
_cell.length_c   1.000
_cell.angle_alpha   90.00
_cell.angle_beta   90.00
_cell.angle_gamma   90.00
#
_symmetry.space_group_name_H-M   'P 1'
#
loop_
_entity.id
_entity.type
_entity.pdbx_description
1 polymer ?
#
loop_
_entity_poly.entity_id
_entity_poly.type
_entity_poly.pdbx_seq_one_letter_code
_entity_poly.pdbx_strand_id
1 'polypeptide(L)' 'MELDPKVLCYGLGIDDPKHIFGTTYGLKERFGGDRVFDMPTSEN' A
#
# COMPACT_ATOMS: atom_id res chain seq x y z
N MET A 1 -10.86 1.82 -1.26
CA MET A 1 -10.61 0.38 -1.50
C MET A 1 -11.83 -0.50 -1.21
N GLU A 2 -12.76 -0.07 -0.33
CA GLU A 2 -14.00 -0.80 -0.03
C GLU A 2 -15.06 -0.71 -1.13
N LEU A 3 -15.26 0.49 -1.70
CA LEU A 3 -16.31 0.74 -2.70
C LEU A 3 -16.01 0.07 -4.05
N ASP A 4 -14.74 -0.12 -4.40
CA ASP A 4 -14.32 -0.69 -5.68
C ASP A 4 -13.13 -1.65 -5.47
N PRO A 5 -13.29 -2.95 -5.81
CA PRO A 5 -12.23 -3.95 -5.71
C PRO A 5 -11.07 -3.72 -6.69
N LYS A 6 -11.22 -2.89 -7.72
CA LYS A 6 -10.17 -2.59 -8.71
C LYS A 6 -9.15 -1.55 -8.24
N VAL A 7 -9.42 -0.83 -7.15
CA VAL A 7 -8.49 0.18 -6.63
C VAL A 7 -7.28 -0.50 -6.01
N LEU A 8 -6.08 -0.17 -6.50
CA LEU A 8 -4.79 -0.62 -5.97
C LEU A 8 -4.09 0.53 -5.25
N CYS A 9 -3.21 0.19 -4.30
CA CYS A 9 -2.36 1.13 -3.58
C CYS A 9 -0.95 0.55 -3.54
N TYR A 10 -0.01 1.14 -4.26
CA TYR A 10 1.36 0.63 -4.34
C TYR A 10 2.34 1.77 -4.45
N GLY A 11 3.57 1.54 -4.04
CA GLY A 11 4.62 2.53 -4.03
C GLY A 11 5.68 2.19 -3.01
N LEU A 12 6.82 2.88 -3.09
CA LEU A 12 7.96 2.66 -2.23
C LEU A 12 7.61 2.85 -0.75
N GLY A 13 7.86 1.82 0.06
CA GLY A 13 7.71 1.85 1.51
C GLY A 13 6.26 1.85 1.99
N ILE A 14 5.31 1.39 1.17
CA ILE A 14 3.88 1.39 1.54
C ILE A 14 3.57 0.43 2.69
N ASP A 15 4.31 -0.67 2.78
CA ASP A 15 4.26 -1.67 3.84
C ASP A 15 5.50 -1.60 4.75
N ASP A 16 6.23 -0.48 4.71
CA ASP A 16 7.38 -0.24 5.57
C ASP A 16 6.96 -0.32 7.05
N PRO A 17 7.68 -1.09 7.88
CA PRO A 17 7.29 -1.34 9.27
C PRO A 17 7.33 -0.09 10.16
N LYS A 18 7.99 0.99 9.73
CA LYS A 18 8.01 2.27 10.46
C LYS A 18 6.85 3.18 10.10
N HIS A 19 6.14 2.89 9.01
CA HIS A 19 5.02 3.70 8.53
C HIS A 19 5.35 5.20 8.55
N ILE A 20 6.34 5.60 7.74
CA ILE A 20 7.03 6.90 7.80
C ILE A 20 6.11 8.10 8.05
N PHE A 21 4.92 8.11 7.42
CA PHE A 21 3.90 9.15 7.62
C PHE A 21 2.56 8.63 8.15
N GLY A 22 2.43 7.32 8.40
CA GLY A 22 1.19 6.69 8.87
C GLY A 22 0.01 6.72 7.91
N THR A 23 0.15 7.28 6.70
CA THR A 23 -0.94 7.50 5.74
C THR A 23 -1.53 6.21 5.17
N THR A 24 -0.75 5.14 5.14
CA THR A 24 -1.15 3.82 4.63
C THR A 24 -1.17 2.73 5.72
N TYR A 25 -1.08 3.14 6.99
CA TYR A 25 -1.11 2.21 8.13
C TYR A 25 -2.39 1.37 8.13
N GLY A 26 -2.27 0.05 8.29
CA GLY A 26 -3.41 -0.86 8.36
C GLY A 26 -4.05 -1.24 7.02
N LEU A 27 -3.63 -0.63 5.90
CA LEU A 27 -4.25 -0.89 4.60
C LEU A 27 -3.96 -2.30 4.09
N LYS A 28 -2.73 -2.80 4.26
CA LYS A 28 -2.33 -4.14 3.81
C LYS A 28 -3.04 -5.23 4.61
N GLU A 29 -3.20 -5.04 5.92
CA GLU A 29 -3.90 -5.95 6.82
C GLU A 29 -5.40 -6.01 6.49
N ARG A 30 -5.99 -4.87 6.10
CA ARG A 30 -7.42 -4.77 5.78
C ARG A 30 -7.76 -5.21 4.35
N PHE A 31 -6.90 -4.93 3.38
CA PHE A 31 -7.21 -5.12 1.96
C PHE A 31 -6.37 -6.18 1.25
N GLY A 32 -5.35 -6.74 1.91
CA GLY A 32 -4.52 -7.82 1.40
C GLY A 32 -3.35 -7.36 0.54
N GLY A 33 -2.33 -8.22 0.45
CA GLY A 33 -1.10 -7.96 -0.31
C GLY A 33 -1.29 -7.80 -1.81
N ASP A 34 -2.33 -8.40 -2.40
CA ASP A 34 -2.63 -8.27 -3.84
C ASP A 34 -3.10 -6.86 -4.22
N ARG A 35 -3.46 -6.06 -3.23
CA ARG A 35 -4.06 -4.73 -3.38
C ARG A 35 -3.20 -3.61 -2.79
N VAL A 36 -2.34 -3.96 -1.82
CA VAL A 36 -1.44 -3.06 -1.10
C VAL A 36 -0.05 -3.67 -1.02
N PHE A 37 0.88 -3.18 -1.83
CA PHE A 37 2.21 -3.78 -1.97
C PHE A 37 3.31 -2.77 -2.33
N ASP A 38 4.53 -3.08 -1.88
CA ASP A 38 5.71 -2.27 -2.14
C ASP A 38 6.17 -2.35 -3.60
N MET A 39 6.83 -1.29 -4.06
CA MET A 39 7.43 -1.22 -5.38
C MET A 39 8.87 -0.69 -5.28
N PRO A 40 9.78 -1.09 -6.19
CA PRO A 40 11.12 -0.55 -6.25
C PRO A 40 11.14 0.97 -6.43
N THR A 41 12.30 1.58 -6.14
CA THR A 41 12.59 3.00 -6.41
C THR A 41 12.71 3.23 -7.92
N SER A 42 11.57 3.28 -8.61
CA SER A 42 11.46 3.38 -10.07
C SER A 42 10.16 4.08 -10.43
N GLU A 43 10.12 5.38 -10.13
CA GLU A 43 8.92 6.21 -10.29
C GLU A 43 8.70 6.70 -11.74
N ASN A 44 9.72 6.61 -12.60
CA ASN A 44 9.69 6.99 -14.02
C ASN A 44 9.55 5.77 -14.93
#